data_AF-A0A9Q1CQ54-F1
#
_entry.id   AF-A0A9Q1CQ54-F1
#
_cell.length_a   1.000
_cell.length_b   1.000
_cell.length_c   1.000
_cell.angle_alpha   90.00
_cell.angle_beta   90.00
_cell.angle_gamma   90.00
#
_symmetry.space_group_name_H-M   'P 1'
#
loop_
_entity.id
_entity.type
_entity.pdbx_description
1 polymer ?
#
loop_
_entity_poly.entity_id
_entity_poly.type
_entity_poly.pdbx_seq_one_letter_code
_entity_poly.pdbx_strand_id
1 'polypeptide(L)'
;MNVTLCREVDLINPFQYKERTKERGQAWDTIAENLQKLKYCVTKRSVRDRYKLLKDQVLKKNREDAKASGISTDEASNETELTQIIEELVEVEKETREQQTEQQEKEEKKEQDGAEMRRRALETFAETSKRYFI
;
A
#
# COMPACT_ATOMS: atom_id res chain seq x y z
N MET A 1 -10.99 8.46 20.42
CA MET A 1 -9.70 7.93 19.93
C MET A 1 -9.82 7.25 18.58
N ASN A 2 -10.67 6.23 18.37
CA ASN A 2 -10.72 5.49 17.09
C ASN A 2 -11.04 6.37 15.88
N VAL A 3 -12.11 7.17 15.95
CA VAL A 3 -12.47 8.11 14.87
C VAL A 3 -11.35 9.12 14.62
N THR A 4 -10.80 9.71 15.69
CA THR A 4 -9.65 10.64 15.61
C THR A 4 -8.43 10.01 14.97
N LEU A 5 -8.11 8.77 15.32
CA LEU A 5 -7.03 8.00 14.72
C LEU A 5 -7.27 7.81 13.22
N CYS A 6 -8.46 7.36 12.81
CA CYS A 6 -8.75 7.12 11.40
C CYS A 6 -8.73 8.42 10.58
N ARG A 7 -9.22 9.54 11.12
CA ARG A 7 -9.09 10.86 10.48
C ARG A 7 -7.63 11.30 10.30
N GLU A 8 -6.78 11.09 11.29
CA GLU A 8 -5.34 11.41 11.16
C GLU A 8 -4.64 10.49 10.16
N VAL A 9 -5.00 9.21 10.13
CA VAL A 9 -4.47 8.25 9.15
C VAL A 9 -4.92 8.62 7.74
N ASP A 10 -6.17 9.06 7.57
CA ASP A 10 -6.70 9.54 6.30
C ASP A 10 -5.96 10.81 5.82
N LEU A 11 -5.82 11.79 6.71
CA LEU A 11 -5.13 13.05 6.41
C LEU A 11 -3.67 12.86 5.99
N ILE A 12 -2.92 12.03 6.72
CA ILE A 12 -1.50 11.79 6.44
C ILE A 12 -1.32 10.75 5.32
N ASN A 13 -2.31 9.88 5.14
CA ASN A 13 -2.36 8.79 4.18
C ASN A 13 -1.03 8.04 4.06
N PRO A 14 -0.66 7.20 5.05
CA PRO A 14 0.57 6.40 4.97
C PRO A 14 0.52 5.38 3.81
N PHE A 15 -0.66 5.09 3.28
CA PHE A 15 -0.86 4.04 2.29
C PHE A 15 -0.45 4.43 0.87
N GLN A 16 -0.37 5.72 0.58
CA GLN A 16 0.19 6.27 -0.66
C GLN A 16 1.67 5.87 -0.89
N TYR A 17 2.37 5.49 0.17
CA TYR A 17 3.76 5.04 0.09
C TYR A 17 3.85 3.51 0.07
N LYS A 18 4.88 2.99 -0.59
CA LYS A 18 5.18 1.55 -0.64
C LYS A 18 5.36 0.96 0.76
N GLU A 19 4.95 -0.29 0.91
CA GLU A 19 5.22 -1.05 2.12
C GLU A 19 6.72 -1.09 2.44
N ARG A 20 7.05 -1.01 3.73
CA ARG A 20 8.42 -1.09 4.27
C ARG A 20 9.36 0.04 3.80
N THR A 21 8.84 1.14 3.26
CA THR A 21 9.67 2.32 2.98
C THR A 21 9.82 3.23 4.20
N LYS A 22 10.84 4.11 4.15
CA LYS A 22 11.10 5.08 5.22
C LYS A 22 10.00 6.12 5.29
N GLU A 23 9.48 6.54 4.15
CA GLU A 23 8.41 7.53 3.98
C GLU A 23 7.12 7.03 4.65
N ARG A 24 6.71 5.78 4.37
CA ARG A 24 5.58 5.15 5.08
C ARG A 24 5.85 5.10 6.59
N GLY A 25 7.09 4.80 6.98
CA GLY A 25 7.52 4.82 8.38
C GLY A 25 7.35 6.20 9.03
N GLN A 26 7.79 7.26 8.37
CA GLN A 26 7.72 8.65 8.85
C GLN A 26 6.26 9.13 8.93
N ALA A 27 5.42 8.77 7.96
CA ALA A 27 3.98 9.05 8.02
C ALA A 27 3.35 8.52 9.32
N TRP A 28 3.69 7.30 9.74
CA TRP A 28 3.25 6.74 11.02
C TRP A 28 3.85 7.43 12.25
N ASP A 29 5.05 8.00 12.16
CA ASP A 29 5.62 8.82 13.22
C ASP A 29 4.82 10.10 13.40
N THR A 30 4.56 10.82 12.29
CA THR A 30 3.75 12.05 12.29
C THR A 30 2.36 11.83 12.88
N ILE A 31 1.68 10.74 12.52
CA ILE A 31 0.36 10.40 13.09
C ILE A 31 0.48 10.21 14.60
N ALA A 32 1.50 9.49 15.08
CA ALA A 32 1.68 9.27 16.51
C ALA A 32 1.97 10.59 17.26
N GLU A 33 2.81 11.46 16.69
CA GLU A 33 3.11 12.78 17.25
C GLU A 33 1.86 13.67 17.32
N ASN A 34 1.02 13.68 16.28
CA ASN A 34 -0.24 14.42 16.27
C ASN A 34 -1.20 13.93 17.35
N LEU A 35 -1.34 12.61 17.50
CA LEU A 35 -2.16 12.03 18.56
C LEU A 35 -1.61 12.33 19.95
N GLN A 36 -0.29 12.36 20.14
CA GLN A 36 0.33 12.78 21.40
C GLN A 36 0.04 14.24 21.74
N LYS A 37 0.03 15.14 20.75
CA LYS A 37 -0.36 16.56 20.93
C LYS A 37 -1.82 16.68 21.41
N LEU A 38 -2.68 15.76 20.99
CA LEU A 38 -4.07 15.61 21.46
C LEU A 38 -4.20 14.91 22.82
N LYS A 39 -3.10 14.78 23.58
CA LYS A 39 -3.04 14.16 24.92
C LYS A 39 -3.26 12.64 24.96
N TYR A 40 -3.13 11.94 23.82
CA TYR A 40 -3.11 10.48 23.83
C TYR A 40 -1.71 9.95 24.17
N CYS A 41 -1.62 9.04 25.13
CA CYS A 41 -0.37 8.34 25.45
C CYS A 41 -0.18 7.16 24.47
N VAL A 42 0.35 7.44 23.29
CA VAL A 42 0.51 6.45 22.21
C VAL A 42 1.94 6.40 21.69
N THR A 43 2.35 5.23 21.22
CA THR A 43 3.59 5.04 20.46
C THR A 43 3.25 4.75 18.99
N LYS A 44 4.21 4.94 18.10
CA LYS A 44 4.10 4.53 16.68
C LYS A 44 3.59 3.09 16.52
N ARG A 45 4.07 2.16 17.35
CA ARG A 45 3.66 0.76 17.31
C ARG A 45 2.19 0.61 17.73
N SER A 46 1.80 1.20 18.85
CA SER A 46 0.41 1.09 19.32
C SER A 46 -0.60 1.74 18.36
N VAL A 47 -0.24 2.83 17.70
CA VAL A 47 -1.06 3.48 16.66
C VAL A 47 -1.30 2.51 15.49
N ARG A 48 -0.23 1.90 14.97
CA ARG A 48 -0.33 0.93 13.88
C ARG A 48 -1.13 -0.31 14.26
N ASP A 49 -0.86 -0.88 15.43
CA ASP A 49 -1.56 -2.08 15.92
C ASP A 49 -3.05 -1.77 16.12
N ARG A 50 -3.39 -0.59 16.65
CA ARG A 50 -4.78 -0.16 16.81
C ARG A 50 -5.48 0.03 15.47
N TYR A 51 -4.86 0.70 14.51
CA TYR A 51 -5.42 0.86 13.17
C TYR A 51 -5.64 -0.50 12.49
N LYS A 52 -4.66 -1.40 12.58
CA LYS A 52 -4.78 -2.75 12.02
C LYS A 52 -5.98 -3.50 12.58
N LEU A 53 -6.19 -3.44 13.91
CA LEU A 53 -7.34 -4.06 14.54
C LEU A 53 -8.67 -3.49 14.03
N LEU A 54 -8.77 -2.16 13.84
CA LEU A 54 -9.97 -1.53 13.29
C LEU A 54 -10.21 -1.95 11.83
N LYS A 55 -9.17 -1.96 11.01
CA LYS A 55 -9.21 -2.45 9.63
C LYS A 55 -9.71 -3.90 9.57
N ASP A 56 -9.14 -4.78 10.38
CA ASP A 56 -9.52 -6.20 10.41
C ASP A 56 -10.99 -6.39 10.85
N GLN A 57 -11.48 -5.55 11.78
CA GLN A 57 -12.89 -5.56 12.21
C GLN A 57 -13.84 -5.15 11.08
N VAL A 58 -13.56 -4.05 10.38
CA VAL A 58 -14.38 -3.58 9.25
C VAL A 58 -14.41 -4.61 8.13
N LEU A 59 -13.25 -5.12 7.72
CA LEU A 59 -13.18 -6.14 6.65
C LEU A 59 -13.91 -7.42 7.03
N LYS A 60 -13.84 -7.81 8.31
CA LYS A 60 -14.59 -8.97 8.81
C LYS A 60 -16.09 -8.72 8.74
N LYS A 61 -16.56 -7.55 9.19
CA LYS A 61 -17.97 -7.16 9.14
C LYS A 61 -18.50 -7.17 7.71
N ASN A 62 -17.83 -6.50 6.79
CA ASN A 62 -18.21 -6.46 5.38
C ASN A 62 -18.32 -7.87 4.76
N ARG A 63 -17.42 -8.78 5.14
CA ARG A 63 -17.45 -10.17 4.70
C ARG A 63 -18.63 -10.95 5.29
N GLU A 64 -19.01 -10.66 6.52
CA GLU A 64 -20.18 -11.27 7.18
C GLU A 64 -21.48 -10.74 6.57
N ASP A 65 -21.58 -9.43 6.35
CA ASP A 65 -22.74 -8.78 5.74
C ASP A 65 -22.95 -9.23 4.28
N ALA A 66 -21.88 -9.33 3.50
CA ALA A 66 -21.93 -9.88 2.14
C ALA A 66 -22.42 -11.34 2.10
N LYS A 67 -22.19 -12.13 3.16
CA LYS A 67 -22.69 -13.50 3.28
C LYS A 67 -24.12 -13.56 3.83
N ALA A 68 -24.52 -12.59 4.64
CA ALA A 68 -25.78 -12.57 5.36
C ALA A 68 -26.94 -11.89 4.62
N SER A 69 -26.70 -11.29 3.44
CA SER A 69 -27.66 -10.67 2.50
C SER A 69 -29.14 -10.74 2.94
N GLY A 70 -29.57 -9.73 3.71
CA GLY A 70 -30.98 -9.52 4.01
C GLY A 70 -31.30 -8.65 5.24
N ILE A 71 -30.35 -8.44 6.15
CA ILE A 71 -30.59 -7.64 7.37
C ILE A 71 -29.67 -6.43 7.34
N SER A 72 -30.20 -5.31 6.86
CA SER A 72 -29.58 -3.99 7.01
C SER A 72 -29.71 -3.57 8.47
N THR A 73 -28.64 -3.67 9.25
CA THR A 73 -28.58 -3.11 10.59
C THR A 73 -28.28 -1.61 10.49
N ASP A 74 -29.12 -0.76 11.09
CA ASP A 74 -28.84 0.68 11.24
C ASP A 74 -27.55 0.85 12.05
N GLU A 75 -26.46 1.20 11.37
CA GLU A 75 -25.19 1.52 12.01
C GLU A 75 -25.24 2.91 12.66
N ALA A 76 -24.61 3.07 13.82
CA ALA A 76 -24.46 4.37 14.44
C ALA A 76 -23.56 5.27 13.57
N SER A 77 -23.87 6.57 13.43
CA SER A 77 -23.17 7.47 12.51
C SER A 77 -21.65 7.51 12.67
N ASN A 78 -21.13 7.35 13.89
CA ASN A 78 -19.69 7.31 14.16
C ASN A 78 -19.02 5.99 13.71
N GLU A 79 -19.76 4.89 13.70
CA GLU A 79 -19.29 3.61 13.17
C GLU A 79 -19.28 3.65 11.64
N THR A 80 -20.30 4.24 11.03
CA THR A 80 -20.38 4.45 9.58
C THR A 80 -19.22 5.29 9.05
N GLU A 81 -18.88 6.41 9.71
CA GLU A 81 -17.72 7.23 9.32
C GLU A 81 -16.40 6.44 9.40
N LEU A 82 -16.22 5.67 10.47
CA LEU A 82 -15.03 4.83 10.68
C LEU A 82 -14.88 3.79 9.58
N THR A 83 -15.98 3.09 9.27
CA THR A 83 -16.05 2.08 8.22
C THR A 83 -15.69 2.70 6.87
N GLN A 84 -16.31 3.83 6.52
CA GLN A 84 -16.07 4.51 5.25
C GLN A 84 -14.60 4.91 5.07
N ILE A 85 -14.01 5.58 6.06
CA ILE A 85 -12.59 5.99 5.99
C ILE A 85 -11.69 4.76 5.81
N ILE A 86 -11.95 3.68 6.54
CA ILE A 86 -11.15 2.46 6.46
C ILE A 86 -11.27 1.80 5.08
N GLU A 87 -12.46 1.74 4.51
CA GLU A 87 -12.70 1.19 3.17
C GLU A 87 -11.94 1.97 2.10
N GLU A 88 -12.03 3.30 2.13
CA GLU A 88 -11.31 4.20 1.22
C GLU A 88 -9.79 3.98 1.32
N LEU A 89 -9.24 3.92 2.54
CA LEU A 89 -7.82 3.67 2.77
C LEU A 89 -7.37 2.27 2.33
N VAL A 90 -8.26 1.27 2.39
CA VAL A 90 -7.97 -0.08 1.88
C VAL A 90 -7.86 -0.08 0.37
N GLU A 91 -8.73 0.64 -0.34
CA GLU A 91 -8.65 0.75 -1.79
C GLU A 91 -7.37 1.49 -2.21
N VAL A 92 -7.04 2.61 -1.54
CA VAL A 92 -5.78 3.33 -1.79
C VAL A 92 -4.56 2.42 -1.59
N GLU A 93 -4.54 1.62 -0.52
CA GLU A 93 -3.44 0.69 -0.28
C GLU A 93 -3.32 -0.37 -1.39
N LYS A 94 -4.44 -0.85 -1.90
CA LYS A 94 -4.50 -1.82 -2.99
C LYS A 94 -4.03 -1.21 -4.31
N GLU A 95 -4.54 -0.05 -4.70
CA GLU A 95 -4.11 0.68 -5.90
C GLU A 95 -2.60 0.97 -5.87
N THR A 96 -2.10 1.42 -4.73
CA THR A 96 -0.67 1.72 -4.56
C THR A 96 0.18 0.45 -4.76
N ARG A 97 -0.30 -0.70 -4.27
CA ARG A 97 0.37 -1.99 -4.47
C ARG A 97 0.33 -2.45 -5.93
N GLU A 98 -0.79 -2.27 -6.62
CA GLU A 98 -0.94 -2.61 -8.03
C GLU A 98 -0.01 -1.78 -8.91
N GLN A 99 0.02 -0.45 -8.71
CA GLN A 99 0.92 0.46 -9.43
C GLN A 99 2.40 0.08 -9.27
N GLN A 100 2.81 -0.32 -8.06
CA GLN A 100 4.19 -0.76 -7.81
C GLN A 100 4.54 -2.10 -8.46
N THR A 101 3.56 -2.98 -8.60
CA THR A 101 3.73 -4.27 -9.27
C THR A 101 3.93 -4.03 -10.76
N GLU A 102 3.08 -3.21 -11.38
CA GLU A 102 3.22 -2.83 -12.79
C GLU A 102 4.54 -2.12 -13.09
N GLN A 103 5.02 -1.26 -12.20
CA GLN A 103 6.31 -0.58 -12.37
C GLN A 103 7.47 -1.58 -12.34
N GLN A 104 7.46 -2.55 -11.42
CA GLN A 104 8.49 -3.60 -11.35
C GLN A 104 8.49 -4.45 -12.62
N GLU A 105 7.32 -4.89 -13.11
CA GLU A 105 7.22 -5.66 -14.36
C GLU A 105 7.75 -4.88 -15.57
N LYS A 106 7.47 -3.57 -15.64
CA LYS A 106 7.99 -2.69 -16.70
C LYS A 106 9.52 -2.53 -16.62
N GLU A 107 10.08 -2.45 -15.42
CA GLU A 107 11.53 -2.35 -15.21
C GLU A 107 12.24 -3.65 -15.58
N GLU A 108 11.73 -4.80 -15.14
CA GLU A 108 12.26 -6.12 -15.48
C GLU A 108 12.26 -6.35 -17.00
N LYS A 109 11.18 -5.99 -17.68
CA LYS A 109 11.10 -6.11 -19.14
C LYS A 109 12.14 -5.25 -19.87
N LYS A 110 12.37 -4.01 -19.41
CA LYS A 110 13.40 -3.13 -19.97
C LYS A 110 14.81 -3.70 -19.74
N GLU A 111 15.06 -4.29 -18.58
CA GLU A 111 16.35 -4.92 -18.29
C GLU A 111 16.60 -6.14 -19.18
N GLN A 112 15.58 -7.00 -19.37
CA GLN A 112 15.64 -8.14 -20.28
C GLN A 112 15.88 -7.71 -21.73
N ASP A 113 15.12 -6.73 -22.24
CA ASP A 113 15.30 -6.19 -23.60
C ASP A 113 16.72 -5.61 -23.78
N GLY A 114 17.22 -4.89 -22.78
CA GLY A 114 18.58 -4.34 -22.79
C GLY A 114 19.65 -5.42 -22.78
N ALA A 115 19.47 -6.49 -22.01
CA ALA A 115 20.37 -7.64 -21.97
C ALA A 115 20.36 -8.42 -23.30
N GLU A 116 19.18 -8.60 -23.90
CA GLU A 116 19.05 -9.27 -25.20
C GLU A 116 19.71 -8.46 -26.32
N MET A 117 19.52 -7.14 -26.37
CA MET A 117 20.20 -6.28 -27.33
C MET A 117 21.73 -6.40 -27.22
N ARG A 118 22.27 -6.41 -25.99
CA ARG A 118 23.71 -6.63 -25.76
C ARG A 118 24.17 -8.00 -26.25
N ARG A 119 23.41 -9.07 -25.97
CA ARG A 119 23.72 -10.43 -26.42
C ARG A 119 23.78 -10.51 -27.95
N ARG A 120 22.75 -10.00 -28.64
CA ARG A 120 22.68 -10.00 -30.12
C ARG A 120 23.85 -9.24 -30.75
N ALA A 121 24.25 -8.11 -30.15
CA ALA A 121 25.39 -7.33 -30.62
C ALA A 121 26.71 -8.12 -30.51
N LEU A 122 26.94 -8.79 -29.38
CA LEU A 122 28.13 -9.62 -29.17
C LEU A 122 28.18 -10.84 -30.12
N GLU A 123 27.04 -11.49 -30.36
CA GLU A 123 26.93 -12.59 -31.32
C GLU A 123 27.29 -12.12 -32.75
N THR A 124 26.71 -10.99 -33.17
CA THR A 124 26.98 -10.40 -34.50
C THR A 124 28.45 -10.01 -34.64
N PHE A 125 29.05 -9.40 -33.61
CA PHE A 125 30.47 -9.04 -33.62
C PHE A 125 31.39 -10.27 -33.69
N ALA A 126 31.05 -11.33 -32.97
CA ALA A 126 31.80 -12.58 -33.04
C ALA A 126 31.71 -13.23 -34.43
N GLU A 127 30.55 -13.17 -35.09
CA GLU A 127 30.38 -13.68 -36.45
C GLU A 127 31.16 -12.87 -37.49
N THR A 128 31.13 -11.53 -37.44
CA THR A 128 31.89 -10.68 -38.37
C THR A 128 33.39 -10.84 -38.19
N SER A 129 33.85 -10.99 -36.94
CA SER A 129 35.27 -11.26 -36.63
C SER A 129 35.74 -12.59 -37.26
N LYS A 130 34.89 -13.63 -37.24
CA LYS A 130 35.22 -14.92 -37.87
C LYS A 130 35.29 -14.86 -39.39
N ARG A 131 34.51 -13.98 -40.04
CA ARG A 131 34.50 -13.81 -41.51
C ARG A 131 35.75 -13.12 -42.05
N TYR A 132 36.46 -12.35 -41.22
CA TYR A 132 37.68 -11.62 -41.62
C TYR A 132 38.96 -12.46 -41.51
N PHE A 133 38.89 -13.66 -40.92
CA PHE A 133 40.02 -14.56 -40.67
C PHE A 133 40.04 -15.80 -41.58
N ILE A 134 39.35 -15.75 -42.73
CA ILE A 134 39.31 -16.77 -43.78
C ILE A 134 39.82 -16.13 -45.08
#